data_AF-A0A1Y3Y3S9-F1
#
_entry.id   AF-A0A1Y3Y3S9-F1
#
_cell.length_a   1.000
_cell.length_b   1.000
_cell.length_c   1.000
_cell.angle_alpha   90.00
_cell.angle_beta   90.00
_cell.angle_gamma   90.00
#
_symmetry.space_group_name_H-M   'P 1'
#
loop_
_entity.id
_entity.type
_entity.pdbx_description
1 polymer ?
#
loop_
_entity_poly.entity_id
_entity_poly.type
_entity_poly.pdbx_seq_one_letter_code
_entity_poly.pdbx_strand_id
1 'polypeptide(L)'
;MKKGRIILDTVAFLWHCLMAAITPIWVGYTYMFLTGNGKGYDYDLRSEADIYVLLALIGMVFWACCTIPTFGFLTKECSKLGRNHRFIPLAVFLLVGLLVICLLGWDNYLMLYGVNA
;
A
#
# COMPACT_ATOMS: atom_id res chain seq x y z
N MET A 1 -0.69 16.25 -27.29
CA MET A 1 -0.96 16.38 -25.84
C MET A 1 -0.23 17.61 -25.31
N LYS A 2 -0.86 18.44 -24.46
CA LYS A 2 -0.19 19.61 -23.85
C LYS A 2 0.89 19.12 -22.87
N LYS A 3 2.10 19.71 -22.90
CA LYS A 3 3.25 19.28 -22.05
C LYS A 3 2.89 19.12 -20.56
N GLY A 4 2.07 20.01 -20.01
CA GLY A 4 1.65 19.94 -18.59
C GLY A 4 0.86 18.68 -18.24
N ARG A 5 0.13 18.08 -19.18
CA ARG A 5 -0.62 16.84 -18.95
C ARG A 5 0.31 15.62 -18.84
N ILE A 6 1.35 15.57 -19.66
CA ILE A 6 2.37 14.50 -19.61
C ILE A 6 3.07 14.49 -18.25
N ILE A 7 3.40 15.67 -17.71
CA ILE A 7 4.06 15.80 -16.41
C ILE A 7 3.14 15.28 -15.30
N LEU A 8 1.87 15.70 -15.30
CA LEU A 8 0.89 15.24 -14.30
C LEU A 8 0.70 13.71 -14.34
N ASP A 9 0.52 13.15 -15.54
CA ASP A 9 0.34 11.71 -15.72
C ASP A 9 1.56 10.92 -15.24
N THR A 10 2.77 11.45 -15.50
CA THR A 10 4.04 10.85 -15.04
C THR A 10 4.17 10.90 -13.53
N VAL A 11 3.88 12.03 -12.90
CA VAL A 11 3.94 12.18 -11.43
C VAL A 11 2.92 11.27 -10.76
N ALA A 12 1.69 11.20 -11.28
CA ALA A 12 0.66 10.30 -10.77
C ALA A 12 1.10 8.82 -10.89
N PHE A 13 1.71 8.44 -12.01
CA PHE A 13 2.23 7.08 -12.20
C PHE A 13 3.36 6.75 -11.22
N LEU A 14 4.33 7.66 -11.02
CA LEU A 14 5.42 7.47 -10.07
C LEU A 14 4.90 7.36 -8.63
N TRP A 15 3.94 8.22 -8.24
CA TRP A 15 3.30 8.14 -6.93
C TRP A 15 2.53 6.82 -6.74
N HIS A 16 1.82 6.36 -7.77
CA HIS A 16 1.12 5.08 -7.75
C HIS A 16 2.08 3.90 -7.54
N CYS A 17 3.22 3.88 -8.24
CA CYS A 17 4.26 2.87 -8.05
C CYS A 17 4.88 2.94 -6.65
N LEU A 18 5.12 4.14 -6.12
CA LEU A 18 5.61 4.31 -4.74
C LEU A 18 4.62 3.75 -3.72
N MET A 19 3.34 4.08 -3.84
CA MET A 19 2.31 3.56 -2.94
C MET A 19 2.16 2.04 -3.07
N ALA A 20 2.23 1.49 -4.29
CA ALA A 20 2.25 0.05 -4.51
C ALA A 20 3.44 -0.62 -3.80
N ALA A 21 4.62 -0.02 -3.85
CA ALA A 21 5.82 -0.54 -3.20
C ALA A 21 5.73 -0.50 -1.67
N ILE A 22 5.14 0.56 -1.10
CA ILE A 22 4.97 0.70 0.36
C ILE A 22 3.88 -0.23 0.91
N THR A 23 2.87 -0.56 0.09
CA THR A 23 1.64 -1.25 0.53
C THR A 23 1.89 -2.57 1.27
N PRO A 24 2.74 -3.51 0.81
CA PRO A 24 2.97 -4.77 1.53
C PRO A 24 3.44 -4.57 2.97
N ILE A 25 4.32 -3.60 3.19
CA ILE A 25 4.86 -3.25 4.52
C ILE A 25 3.79 -2.52 5.34
N TRP A 26 3.06 -1.59 4.72
CA TRP A 26 1.97 -0.85 5.38
C TRP A 26 0.88 -1.77 5.92
N VAL A 27 0.47 -2.75 5.11
CA VAL A 27 -0.52 -3.77 5.50
C VAL A 27 0.00 -4.64 6.64
N GLY A 28 1.27 -5.04 6.58
CA GLY A 28 1.93 -5.77 7.67
C GLY A 28 1.90 -5.01 8.99
N TYR A 29 2.35 -3.75 9.02
CA TYR A 29 2.29 -2.93 10.26
C TYR A 29 0.85 -2.68 10.73
N THR A 30 -0.08 -2.47 9.80
CA THR A 30 -1.51 -2.35 10.13
C THR A 30 -2.00 -3.61 10.85
N TYR A 31 -1.65 -4.78 10.34
CA TYR A 31 -1.99 -6.06 10.96
C TYR A 31 -1.34 -6.20 12.34
N MET A 32 -0.05 -5.89 12.49
CA MET A 32 0.63 -5.91 13.80
C MET A 32 -0.08 -5.02 14.82
N PHE A 33 -0.49 -3.82 14.41
CA PHE A 33 -1.14 -2.87 15.31
C PHE A 33 -2.55 -3.32 15.69
N LEU A 34 -3.33 -3.84 14.73
CA LEU A 34 -4.68 -4.36 14.98
C LEU A 34 -4.67 -5.61 15.87
N THR A 35 -3.60 -6.40 15.83
CA THR A 35 -3.47 -7.64 16.63
C THR A 35 -2.81 -7.41 17.99
N GLY A 36 -2.53 -6.17 18.38
CA GLY A 36 -1.93 -5.86 19.68
C GLY A 36 -0.42 -6.15 19.74
N ASN A 37 0.26 -6.23 18.60
CA ASN A 37 1.71 -6.49 18.48
C ASN A 37 2.48 -5.27 17.97
N GLY A 38 1.98 -4.06 18.23
CA GLY A 38 2.55 -2.81 17.70
C GLY A 38 3.97 -2.47 18.17
N LYS A 39 4.49 -3.13 19.20
CA LYS A 39 5.89 -3.06 19.65
C LYS A 39 6.72 -4.29 19.30
N GLY A 40 6.16 -5.22 18.53
CA GLY A 40 6.73 -6.53 18.23
C GLY A 40 5.88 -7.67 18.77
N TYR A 41 6.08 -8.85 18.20
CA TYR A 41 5.52 -10.09 18.72
C TYR A 41 6.15 -10.41 20.09
N ASP A 42 5.40 -11.04 20.98
CA ASP A 42 5.72 -11.31 22.40
C ASP A 42 5.74 -10.12 23.36
N TYR A 43 5.44 -8.90 22.88
CA TYR A 43 5.31 -7.73 23.76
C TYR A 43 3.86 -7.52 24.20
N ASP A 44 3.60 -7.63 25.52
CA ASP A 44 2.29 -7.30 26.11
C ASP A 44 2.09 -5.78 26.18
N LEU A 45 1.29 -5.25 25.25
CA LEU A 45 0.92 -3.82 25.19
C LEU A 45 -0.01 -3.37 26.32
N ARG A 46 -0.71 -4.29 27.00
CA ARG A 46 -1.74 -3.95 28.00
C ARG A 46 -2.67 -2.83 27.51
N SER A 47 -2.80 -1.75 28.28
CA SER A 47 -3.62 -0.59 27.97
C SER A 47 -3.18 0.20 26.74
N GLU A 48 -1.95 0.01 26.23
CA GLU A 48 -1.50 0.68 25.01
C GLU A 48 -2.11 0.07 23.74
N ALA A 49 -2.66 -1.15 23.82
CA ALA A 49 -3.22 -1.85 22.66
C ALA A 49 -4.28 -1.00 21.92
N ASP A 50 -5.15 -0.32 22.67
CA ASP A 50 -6.19 0.56 22.11
C ASP A 50 -5.59 1.73 21.30
N ILE A 51 -4.44 2.26 21.73
CA ILE A 51 -3.74 3.34 21.03
C ILE A 51 -3.20 2.82 19.69
N TYR A 52 -2.61 1.63 19.67
CA TYR A 52 -2.10 1.02 18.43
C TYR A 52 -3.22 0.68 17.45
N VAL A 53 -4.36 0.18 17.93
CA VAL A 53 -5.55 -0.03 17.09
C VAL A 53 -6.01 1.29 16.47
N LEU A 54 -6.09 2.37 17.24
CA LEU A 54 -6.43 3.70 16.71
C LEU A 54 -5.42 4.16 15.65
N LEU A 55 -4.12 3.98 15.90
CA LEU A 55 -3.07 4.30 14.94
C LEU A 55 -3.21 3.49 13.64
N ALA A 56 -3.58 2.21 13.73
CA ALA A 56 -3.83 1.37 12.55
C ALA A 56 -5.00 1.92 11.71
N LEU A 57 -6.09 2.31 12.35
CA LEU A 57 -7.26 2.88 11.67
C LEU A 57 -6.91 4.22 10.98
N ILE A 58 -6.22 5.11 11.68
CA ILE A 58 -5.73 6.39 11.11
C ILE A 58 -4.79 6.11 9.94
N GLY A 59 -3.87 5.15 10.10
CA GLY A 59 -2.95 4.71 9.06
C GLY A 59 -3.66 4.18 7.82
N MET A 60 -4.69 3.36 7.97
CA MET A 60 -5.48 2.87 6.82
C MET A 60 -6.19 4.01 6.08
N VAL A 61 -6.76 4.98 6.81
CA VAL A 61 -7.37 6.17 6.19
C VAL A 61 -6.33 6.97 5.42
N PHE A 62 -5.13 7.17 6.00
CA PHE A 62 -4.05 7.88 5.34
C PHE A 62 -3.59 7.16 4.05
N TRP A 63 -3.37 5.85 4.12
CA TRP A 63 -3.02 5.03 2.97
C TRP A 63 -4.09 5.10 1.87
N ALA A 64 -5.37 5.05 2.24
CA ALA A 64 -6.49 5.16 1.31
C ALA A 64 -6.51 6.53 0.61
N CYS A 65 -6.31 7.62 1.36
CA CYS A 65 -6.21 8.98 0.81
C CYS A 65 -5.03 9.14 -0.16
N CYS A 66 -3.90 8.48 0.10
CA CYS A 66 -2.74 8.51 -0.79
C CYS A 66 -2.93 7.64 -2.04
N THR A 67 -3.66 6.52 -1.94
CA THR A 67 -3.73 5.50 -3.00
C THR A 67 -4.94 5.66 -3.90
N ILE A 68 -6.14 5.82 -3.33
CA ILE A 68 -7.42 5.77 -4.07
C ILE A 68 -7.55 6.90 -5.10
N PRO A 69 -7.24 8.17 -4.78
CA PRO A 69 -7.36 9.26 -5.76
C PRO A 69 -6.46 9.04 -6.98
N THR A 70 -5.21 8.64 -6.75
CA THR A 70 -4.23 8.38 -7.81
C THR A 70 -4.62 7.17 -8.66
N PHE A 71 -5.08 6.09 -8.02
CA PHE A 71 -5.61 4.91 -8.70
C PHE A 71 -6.79 5.28 -9.61
N GLY A 72 -7.75 6.04 -9.07
CA GLY A 72 -8.94 6.48 -9.81
C GLY A 72 -8.59 7.41 -10.98
N PHE A 73 -7.63 8.32 -10.79
CA PHE A 73 -7.12 9.19 -11.85
C PHE A 73 -6.48 8.39 -12.99
N LEU A 74 -5.51 7.51 -12.67
CA LEU A 74 -4.83 6.70 -13.68
C LEU A 74 -5.77 5.73 -14.40
N THR A 75 -6.75 5.16 -13.68
CA THR A 75 -7.78 4.29 -14.29
C THR A 75 -8.59 5.05 -15.34
N LYS A 76 -8.98 6.30 -15.03
CA LYS A 76 -9.67 7.18 -15.99
C LYS A 76 -8.77 7.50 -17.18
N GLU A 77 -7.50 7.84 -16.98
CA GLU A 77 -6.59 8.13 -18.10
C GLU A 77 -6.34 6.90 -18.97
N CYS A 78 -6.06 5.73 -18.40
CA CYS A 78 -5.86 4.51 -19.17
C CYS A 78 -7.14 4.08 -19.91
N SER A 79 -8.33 4.28 -19.34
CA SER A 79 -9.59 3.94 -20.02
C SER A 79 -9.81 4.72 -21.32
N LYS A 80 -9.22 5.92 -21.47
CA LYS A 80 -9.27 6.71 -22.71
C LYS A 80 -8.54 6.03 -23.87
N LEU A 81 -7.62 5.12 -23.58
CA LEU A 81 -6.89 4.31 -24.57
C LEU A 81 -7.65 3.03 -24.98
N GLY A 82 -8.71 2.67 -24.25
CA GLY A 82 -9.59 1.53 -24.55
C GLY A 82 -10.08 0.81 -23.29
N ARG A 83 -11.18 0.05 -23.42
CA ARG A 83 -11.88 -0.58 -22.27
C ARG A 83 -11.01 -1.53 -21.45
N ASN A 84 -10.10 -2.27 -22.07
CA ASN A 84 -9.22 -3.22 -21.36
C ASN A 84 -8.06 -2.53 -20.62
N HIS A 85 -7.65 -1.34 -21.07
CA HIS A 85 -6.54 -0.59 -20.47
C HIS A 85 -6.87 -0.08 -19.06
N ARG A 86 -8.14 -0.04 -18.66
CA ARG A 86 -8.55 0.32 -17.28
C ARG A 86 -7.94 -0.58 -16.20
N PHE A 87 -7.51 -1.79 -16.55
CA PHE A 87 -6.89 -2.73 -15.62
C PHE A 87 -5.39 -2.53 -15.47
N ILE A 88 -4.76 -1.66 -16.28
CA ILE A 88 -3.31 -1.41 -16.21
C ILE A 88 -2.90 -0.88 -14.83
N PRO A 89 -3.56 0.12 -14.23
CA PRO A 89 -3.17 0.61 -12.90
C PRO A 89 -3.23 -0.48 -11.84
N LEU A 90 -4.25 -1.36 -11.90
CA LEU A 90 -4.37 -2.50 -11.01
C LEU A 90 -3.22 -3.50 -11.21
N ALA A 91 -2.95 -3.89 -12.45
CA ALA A 91 -1.87 -4.82 -12.77
C ALA A 91 -0.51 -4.29 -12.31
N VAL A 92 -0.22 -3.01 -12.56
CA VAL A 92 1.01 -2.35 -12.10
C VAL A 92 1.09 -2.36 -10.56
N PHE A 93 -0.01 -2.04 -9.88
CA PHE A 93 -0.03 -2.01 -8.41
C PHE A 93 0.28 -3.40 -7.82
N LEU A 94 -0.33 -4.45 -8.37
CA LEU A 94 -0.10 -5.82 -7.93
C LEU A 94 1.32 -6.30 -8.25
N LEU A 95 1.84 -6.02 -9.45
CA LEU A 95 3.18 -6.44 -9.85
C LEU A 95 4.27 -5.75 -9.02
N VAL A 96 4.14 -4.45 -8.76
CA VAL A 96 5.09 -3.71 -7.92
C VAL A 96 5.00 -4.17 -6.46
N GLY A 97 3.79 -4.39 -5.93
CA GLY A 97 3.61 -4.95 -4.59
C GLY A 97 4.23 -6.34 -4.45
N LEU A 98 4.00 -7.23 -5.42
CA LEU A 98 4.60 -8.56 -5.46
C LEU A 98 6.13 -8.48 -5.53
N LEU A 99 6.67 -7.58 -6.36
CA LEU A 99 8.11 -7.37 -6.45
C LEU A 99 8.70 -6.99 -5.08
N VAL A 100 8.04 -6.08 -4.33
CA VAL A 100 8.51 -5.73 -2.98
C VAL A 100 8.43 -6.91 -2.01
N ILE A 101 7.38 -7.74 -2.08
CA ILE A 101 7.31 -8.97 -1.28
C ILE A 101 8.49 -9.90 -1.61
N CYS A 102 8.81 -10.08 -2.89
CA CYS A 102 9.96 -10.87 -3.31
C CYS A 102 11.30 -10.29 -2.82
N LEU A 103 11.45 -8.96 -2.85
CA LEU A 103 12.66 -8.26 -2.39
C LEU A 103 12.82 -8.27 -0.86
N LEU A 104 11.70 -8.17 -0.13
CA LEU A 104 11.68 -8.28 1.32
C LEU A 104 12.09 -9.69 1.77
N GLY A 105 11.74 -10.70 0.97
CA GLY A 105 11.91 -12.11 1.28
C GLY A 105 10.68 -12.65 1.99
N TRP A 106 10.33 -13.90 1.68
CA TRP A 106 9.10 -14.54 2.15
C TRP A 106 9.03 -14.60 3.68
N ASP A 107 10.12 -14.99 4.34
CA ASP A 107 10.17 -15.10 5.79
C ASP A 107 10.02 -13.73 6.48
N ASN A 108 10.75 -12.71 6.02
CA ASN A 108 10.62 -11.34 6.55
C ASN A 108 9.22 -10.76 6.32
N TYR A 109 8.58 -11.08 5.19
CA TYR A 109 7.21 -10.66 4.93
C TYR A 109 6.23 -11.34 5.90
N LEU A 110 6.39 -12.65 6.12
CA LEU A 110 5.59 -13.44 7.04
C LEU A 110 5.75 -13.04 8.51
N MET A 111 6.95 -12.59 8.90
CA MET A 111 7.20 -12.04 10.24
C MET A 111 6.31 -10.83 10.55
N LEU A 112 5.92 -10.02 9.54
CA LEU A 112 4.98 -8.91 9.74
C LEU A 112 3.56 -9.38 10.11
N TYR A 113 3.28 -10.68 9.99
CA TYR A 113 2.00 -11.29 10.32
C TYR A 113 2.11 -12.25 11.52
N GLY A 114 3.26 -12.29 12.20
CA GLY A 114 3.49 -13.14 13.38
C GLY A 114 3.77 -14.59 13.01
N VAL A 115 4.00 -14.85 11.73
CA VAL A 115 4.38 -16.18 11.26
C VAL A 115 5.91 -16.26 11.35
N ASN A 116 6.39 -17.20 12.18
CA ASN A 116 7.81 -17.35 12.50
C ASN A 116 8.44 -16.12 13.18
N ALA A 117 7.62 -15.29 13.83
CA ALA A 117 8.07 -14.14 14.61
C ALA A 117 8.52 -14.53 16.02
#